data_AF-A0A1I1VDM0-F1
#
_entry.id   AF-A0A1I1VDM0-F1
#
_cell.length_a   1.000
_cell.length_b   1.000
_cell.length_c   1.000
_cell.angle_alpha   90.00
_cell.angle_beta   90.00
_cell.angle_gamma   90.00
#
_symmetry.space_group_name_H-M   'P 1'
#
loop_
_entity.id
_entity.type
_entity.pdbx_description
1 polymer ?
#
loop_
_entity_poly.entity_id
_entity_poly.type
_entity_poly.pdbx_seq_one_letter_code
_entity_poly.pdbx_strand_id
1 'polypeptide(L)'
;MNKLFFRILVLLMSLSLIGIILVQVFWFNSSFKNNEEQFKYHVTQVIGNVADKLEKQEQYKYFVDYNNLKNSTGKEPKKEDLLEVYYVQRNSKTNKTIVYSNTLSSEDYGINNLLFNKKFSSDRFKSFNSKRVTEIYNSNSIIDQNSLSQSVIPDIRIEKSGTLEMLSKMQRDIAVKDFTDVLPIEERVNKEKLQSLLKKELAEYGVKTKFEFGVLNNGVPTKIRSDGFHYDKNASYQVPVFTDNEGNSKYELYITFPNKKKFLLSELLSITILSIVFTLIIIVAYTSALNQLLRQKHISEIKTDFINNMTHEFKTPIATINLALDAIRSPKVIEDKEKVYRYLQMIRDENKRMHAQVENVLRISKLEKRELDITKEPTVVTDIIDDAIEHVNLILEDRQGTVERHYDAARTTVLINEVHFTNVLVNILENAIKYSPDTPKIEVFTENVKDMILIKVKDHGLGMSKIAQKRVFEKFYREHTGDLHNVKGHGLGLAYVKRIVEDHNGQVYVESEKGKGSTFIIKIPLIN
;
A
#
# COMPACT_ATOMS: atom_id res chain seq x y z
N MET A 1 28.28 8.26 -16.25
CA MET A 1 27.41 9.15 -15.44
C MET A 1 28.22 9.68 -14.27
N ASN A 2 28.24 10.99 -14.03
CA ASN A 2 29.05 11.59 -12.97
C ASN A 2 28.64 11.03 -11.59
N LYS A 3 29.60 10.65 -10.72
CA LYS A 3 29.30 10.05 -9.39
C LYS A 3 28.37 10.94 -8.56
N LEU A 4 28.51 12.26 -8.72
CA LEU A 4 27.67 13.27 -8.10
C LEU A 4 26.22 13.19 -8.60
N PHE A 5 26.03 13.12 -9.92
CA PHE A 5 24.70 13.02 -10.54
C PHE A 5 23.97 11.74 -10.11
N PHE A 6 24.68 10.61 -10.01
CA PHE A 6 24.09 9.36 -9.52
C PHE A 6 23.62 9.47 -8.06
N ARG A 7 24.42 10.07 -7.17
CA ARG A 7 24.03 10.28 -5.76
C ARG A 7 22.82 11.21 -5.65
N ILE A 8 22.80 12.28 -6.43
CA ILE A 8 21.68 13.23 -6.49
C ILE A 8 20.41 12.54 -6.98
N LEU A 9 20.51 11.75 -8.05
CA LEU A 9 19.37 11.00 -8.59
C LEU A 9 18.77 10.04 -7.55
N VAL A 10 19.60 9.24 -6.91
CA VAL A 10 19.16 8.30 -5.86
C VAL A 10 18.52 9.04 -4.69
N LEU A 11 19.10 10.16 -4.27
CA LEU A 11 18.56 11.00 -3.20
C LEU A 11 17.19 11.58 -3.58
N LEU A 12 17.05 12.19 -4.77
CA LEU A 12 15.78 12.74 -5.24
C LEU A 12 14.69 11.68 -5.35
N MET A 13 15.02 10.50 -5.88
CA MET A 13 14.06 9.39 -5.96
C MET A 13 13.63 8.89 -4.58
N SER A 14 14.57 8.75 -3.64
CA SER A 14 14.24 8.34 -2.26
C SER A 14 13.36 9.37 -1.55
N LEU A 15 13.64 10.67 -1.74
CA LEU A 15 12.85 11.76 -1.18
C LEU A 15 11.42 11.77 -1.76
N SER A 16 11.29 11.51 -3.06
CA SER A 16 9.99 11.39 -3.73
C SER A 16 9.15 10.24 -3.17
N LEU A 17 9.75 9.06 -2.95
CA LEU A 17 9.06 7.90 -2.37
C LEU A 17 8.56 8.20 -0.95
N ILE A 18 9.41 8.83 -0.12
CA ILE A 18 9.03 9.27 1.23
C ILE A 18 7.89 10.29 1.17
N GLY A 19 7.97 11.25 0.25
CA GLY A 19 6.93 12.26 0.03
C GLY A 19 5.57 11.64 -0.31
N ILE A 20 5.55 10.64 -1.21
CA ILE A 20 4.32 9.92 -1.58
C ILE A 20 3.71 9.22 -0.37
N ILE A 21 4.52 8.54 0.44
CA ILE A 21 4.06 7.84 1.65
C ILE A 21 3.47 8.84 2.66
N LEU A 22 4.14 9.97 2.87
CA LEU A 22 3.64 11.03 3.78
C LEU A 22 2.31 11.59 3.30
N VAL A 23 2.17 11.85 2.00
CA VAL A 23 0.91 12.32 1.40
C VAL A 23 -0.19 11.28 1.56
N GLN A 24 0.10 9.99 1.36
CA GLN A 24 -0.87 8.90 1.55
C GLN A 24 -1.36 8.81 3.01
N VAL A 25 -0.45 8.89 3.98
CA VAL A 25 -0.80 8.88 5.41
C VAL A 25 -1.63 10.10 5.78
N PHE A 26 -1.24 11.28 5.31
CA PHE A 26 -2.00 12.51 5.53
C PHE A 26 -3.40 12.42 4.94
N TRP A 27 -3.51 11.96 3.70
CA TRP A 27 -4.79 11.81 3.01
C TRP A 27 -5.69 10.79 3.71
N PHE A 28 -5.15 9.65 4.16
CA PHE A 28 -5.91 8.66 4.93
C PHE A 28 -6.49 9.25 6.22
N ASN A 29 -5.65 9.94 7.00
CA ASN A 29 -6.09 10.56 8.25
C ASN A 29 -7.16 11.64 8.01
N SER A 30 -6.97 12.46 6.97
CA SER A 30 -7.93 13.49 6.56
C SER A 30 -9.26 12.88 6.12
N SER A 31 -9.22 11.85 5.26
CA SER A 31 -10.40 11.13 4.78
C SER A 31 -11.15 10.42 5.91
N PHE A 32 -10.43 9.82 6.85
CA PHE A 32 -11.03 9.19 8.03
C PHE A 32 -11.77 10.20 8.90
N LYS A 33 -11.14 11.36 9.16
CA LYS A 33 -11.77 12.44 9.93
C LYS A 33 -13.02 12.99 9.21
N ASN A 34 -12.93 13.21 7.90
CA ASN A 34 -14.05 13.68 7.09
C ASN A 34 -15.22 12.69 7.09
N ASN A 35 -14.95 11.38 6.94
CA ASN A 35 -15.98 10.35 7.02
C ASN A 35 -16.62 10.28 8.41
N GLU A 36 -15.83 10.49 9.48
CA GLU A 36 -16.38 10.55 10.84
C GLU A 36 -17.30 11.77 11.05
N GLU A 37 -16.94 12.93 10.52
CA GLU A 37 -17.78 14.14 10.56
C GLU A 37 -19.07 13.97 9.75
N GLN A 38 -18.98 13.42 8.54
CA GLN A 38 -20.15 13.09 7.71
C GLN A 38 -21.06 12.07 8.38
N PHE A 39 -20.50 11.02 8.98
CA PHE A 39 -21.25 10.03 9.75
C PHE A 39 -22.01 10.67 10.92
N LYS A 40 -21.34 11.53 11.69
CA LYS A 40 -21.97 12.29 12.78
C LYS A 40 -23.12 13.15 12.27
N TYR A 41 -22.92 13.85 11.15
CA TYR A 41 -23.96 14.66 10.52
C TYR A 41 -25.18 13.82 10.11
N HIS A 42 -24.97 12.72 9.38
CA HIS A 42 -26.04 11.81 8.95
C HIS A 42 -26.81 11.22 10.13
N VAL A 43 -26.12 10.74 11.17
CA VAL A 43 -26.77 10.21 12.37
C VAL A 43 -27.61 11.27 13.06
N THR A 44 -27.10 12.50 13.17
CA THR A 44 -27.83 13.62 13.79
C THR A 44 -29.10 13.97 13.02
N GLN A 45 -29.03 13.98 11.69
CA GLN A 45 -30.21 14.17 10.83
C GLN A 45 -31.21 13.03 10.98
N VAL A 46 -30.74 11.78 11.05
CA VAL A 46 -31.59 10.61 11.24
C VAL A 46 -32.35 10.67 12.56
N ILE A 47 -31.67 10.89 13.69
CA ILE A 47 -32.35 10.94 14.99
C ILE A 47 -33.31 12.12 15.07
N GLY A 48 -32.97 13.28 14.49
CA GLY A 48 -33.88 14.43 14.38
C GLY A 48 -35.13 14.11 13.56
N ASN A 49 -34.98 13.49 12.38
CA ASN A 49 -36.11 13.08 11.56
C ASN A 49 -36.99 12.03 12.27
N VAL A 50 -36.39 11.12 13.03
CA VAL A 50 -37.14 10.15 13.84
C VAL A 50 -37.90 10.85 14.95
N ALA A 51 -37.29 11.80 15.66
CA ALA A 51 -37.95 12.62 16.68
C ALA A 51 -39.19 13.32 16.11
N ASP A 52 -39.03 14.03 14.98
CA ASP A 52 -40.13 14.70 14.28
C ASP A 52 -41.24 13.74 13.84
N LYS A 53 -40.87 12.54 13.38
CA LYS A 53 -41.83 11.50 12.98
C LYS A 53 -42.58 10.92 14.18
N LEU A 54 -41.94 10.79 15.34
CA LEU A 54 -42.60 10.36 16.57
C LEU A 54 -43.60 11.41 17.06
N GLU A 55 -43.22 12.69 17.08
CA GLU A 55 -44.14 13.78 17.45
C GLU A 55 -45.34 13.89 16.51
N LYS A 56 -45.12 13.76 15.19
CA LYS A 56 -46.22 13.72 14.20
C LYS A 56 -47.14 12.51 14.39
N GLN A 57 -46.60 11.34 14.76
CA GLN A 57 -47.42 10.16 15.04
C GLN A 57 -48.29 10.36 16.29
N GLU A 58 -47.75 11.03 17.30
CA GLU A 58 -48.48 11.37 18.52
C GLU A 58 -49.62 12.36 18.23
N GLN A 59 -49.36 13.40 17.45
CA GLN A 59 -50.39 14.33 16.97
C GLN A 59 -51.51 13.62 16.20
N TYR A 60 -51.14 12.70 15.31
CA TYR A 60 -52.11 11.93 14.53
C TYR A 60 -52.97 11.02 15.42
N LYS A 61 -52.35 10.29 16.36
CA LYS A 61 -53.06 9.43 17.31
C LYS A 61 -54.06 10.22 18.14
N TYR A 62 -53.61 11.35 18.71
CA TYR A 62 -54.48 12.27 19.44
C TYR A 62 -55.68 12.72 18.61
N PHE A 63 -55.45 13.11 17.35
CA PHE A 63 -56.53 13.56 16.48
C PHE A 63 -57.55 12.46 16.15
N VAL A 64 -57.09 11.23 15.93
CA VAL A 64 -57.96 10.07 15.71
C VAL A 64 -58.81 9.81 16.95
N ASP A 65 -58.20 9.77 18.13
CA ASP A 65 -58.91 9.50 19.38
C ASP A 65 -59.89 10.61 19.75
N TYR A 66 -59.48 11.86 19.56
CA TYR A 66 -60.34 13.04 19.70
C TYR A 66 -61.58 12.95 18.80
N ASN A 67 -61.40 12.62 17.52
CA ASN A 67 -62.53 12.49 16.60
C ASN A 67 -63.41 11.29 16.93
N ASN A 68 -62.84 10.16 17.34
CA ASN A 68 -63.59 8.97 17.73
C ASN A 68 -64.49 9.27 18.94
N LEU A 69 -63.95 9.96 19.95
CA LEU A 69 -64.72 10.41 21.11
C LEU A 69 -65.81 11.43 20.73
N LYS A 70 -65.45 12.41 19.90
CA LYS A 70 -66.41 13.41 19.41
C LYS A 70 -67.58 12.76 18.67
N ASN A 71 -67.28 11.79 17.81
CA ASN A 71 -68.30 11.07 17.03
C ASN A 71 -69.16 10.15 17.92
N SER A 72 -68.57 9.54 18.96
CA SER A 72 -69.29 8.62 19.85
C SER A 72 -70.15 9.34 20.90
N THR A 73 -69.72 10.50 21.38
CA THR A 73 -70.41 11.26 22.45
C THR A 73 -71.26 12.42 21.91
N GLY A 74 -71.04 12.83 20.66
CA GLY A 74 -71.72 13.98 20.02
C GLY A 74 -71.33 15.33 20.61
N LYS A 75 -70.36 15.39 21.53
CA LYS A 75 -69.88 16.61 22.21
C LYS A 75 -68.38 16.77 21.98
N GLU A 76 -67.87 18.00 22.16
CA GLU A 76 -66.42 18.24 22.10
C GLU A 76 -65.73 17.59 23.30
N PRO A 77 -64.80 16.63 23.08
CA PRO A 77 -64.10 15.94 24.17
C PRO A 77 -63.24 16.92 24.97
N LYS A 78 -63.36 16.88 26.30
CA LYS A 78 -62.48 17.61 27.21
C LYS A 78 -61.22 16.81 27.53
N LYS A 79 -60.24 17.47 28.14
CA LYS A 79 -58.98 16.85 28.57
C LYS A 79 -59.24 15.62 29.44
N GLU A 80 -60.23 15.67 30.32
CA GLU A 80 -60.62 14.56 31.19
C GLU A 80 -61.16 13.36 30.39
N ASP A 81 -62.01 13.60 29.39
CA ASP A 81 -62.59 12.56 28.53
C ASP A 81 -61.52 11.84 27.69
N LEU A 82 -60.51 12.61 27.24
CA LEU A 82 -59.36 12.08 26.52
C LEU A 82 -58.44 11.28 27.44
N LEU A 83 -58.28 11.69 28.70
CA LEU A 83 -57.49 10.93 29.68
C LEU A 83 -58.17 9.60 30.01
N GLU A 84 -59.51 9.52 30.08
CA GLU A 84 -60.24 8.26 30.31
C GLU A 84 -60.03 7.21 29.19
N VAL A 85 -59.80 7.65 27.95
CA VAL A 85 -59.48 6.73 26.82
C VAL A 85 -58.13 6.03 26.99
N TYR A 86 -57.19 6.68 27.68
CA TYR A 86 -55.84 6.17 27.90
C TYR A 86 -55.66 5.58 29.32
N TYR A 87 -56.40 6.09 30.30
CA TYR A 87 -56.45 5.64 31.68
C TYR A 87 -57.75 4.91 31.98
N VAL A 88 -57.79 3.60 31.70
CA VAL A 88 -58.72 2.72 32.43
C VAL A 88 -58.06 2.27 33.73
N GLN A 89 -57.98 3.18 34.69
CA GLN A 89 -58.01 2.85 36.12
C GLN A 89 -58.46 4.06 36.95
N ARG A 90 -59.56 3.88 37.69
CA ARG A 90 -60.34 4.89 38.43
C ARG A 90 -59.57 5.47 39.63
N ASN A 91 -59.49 6.79 39.74
CA ASN A 91 -59.36 7.45 41.05
C ASN A 91 -60.06 8.83 41.04
N SER A 92 -60.89 9.07 42.07
CA SER A 92 -62.02 10.00 42.05
C SER A 92 -61.83 11.23 42.97
N LYS A 93 -60.75 12.02 42.86
CA LYS A 93 -60.47 13.03 43.91
C LYS A 93 -59.94 14.43 43.58
N THR A 94 -59.68 14.86 42.35
CA THR A 94 -59.04 16.19 42.15
C THR A 94 -59.73 17.07 41.11
N ASN A 95 -60.72 17.83 41.58
CA ASN A 95 -61.64 18.68 40.82
C ASN A 95 -61.08 20.11 40.63
N LYS A 96 -60.51 20.47 39.47
CA LYS A 96 -60.13 21.87 39.10
C LYS A 96 -60.29 22.15 37.59
N THR A 97 -60.69 23.37 37.24
CA THR A 97 -60.99 23.82 35.87
C THR A 97 -60.31 25.16 35.56
N ILE A 98 -59.83 25.35 34.33
CA ILE A 98 -59.30 26.62 33.78
C ILE A 98 -60.06 26.93 32.47
N VAL A 99 -60.44 28.20 32.25
CA VAL A 99 -61.27 28.63 31.11
C VAL A 99 -60.52 29.64 30.22
N TYR A 100 -60.54 29.41 28.91
CA TYR A 100 -60.05 30.33 27.88
C TYR A 100 -61.24 30.84 27.06
N SER A 101 -61.23 32.12 26.67
CA SER A 101 -62.27 32.70 25.80
C SER A 101 -61.69 33.33 24.53
N ASN A 102 -62.27 33.00 23.38
CA ASN A 102 -61.98 33.60 22.08
C ASN A 102 -63.15 34.48 21.64
N THR A 103 -62.89 35.65 21.07
CA THR A 103 -63.90 36.48 20.38
C THR A 103 -63.51 36.70 18.92
N LEU A 104 -64.45 36.45 18.00
CA LEU A 104 -64.29 36.60 16.55
C LEU A 104 -64.75 37.98 16.09
N SER A 105 -63.99 38.63 15.20
CA SER A 105 -64.40 39.84 14.47
C SER A 105 -64.23 39.64 12.96
N SER A 106 -65.23 40.02 12.18
CA SER A 106 -65.28 39.88 10.72
C SER A 106 -65.02 41.24 10.06
N GLU A 107 -64.13 41.30 9.05
CA GLU A 107 -63.95 42.46 8.17
C GLU A 107 -64.18 42.08 6.70
N ASP A 108 -64.94 42.89 5.98
CA ASP A 108 -65.31 42.69 4.57
C ASP A 108 -64.42 43.57 3.67
N TYR A 109 -63.74 42.98 2.67
CA TYR A 109 -62.97 43.72 1.66
C TYR A 109 -63.70 43.77 0.33
N GLY A 110 -63.91 44.97 -0.23
CA GLY A 110 -64.51 45.19 -1.54
C GLY A 110 -63.46 45.51 -2.60
N ILE A 111 -63.46 44.77 -3.72
CA ILE A 111 -62.65 45.11 -4.91
C ILE A 111 -63.51 45.96 -5.84
N ASN A 112 -63.14 47.22 -6.05
CA ASN A 112 -63.60 48.01 -7.19
C ASN A 112 -62.56 47.88 -8.30
N ASN A 113 -62.95 47.42 -9.49
CA ASN A 113 -62.13 47.58 -10.69
C ASN A 113 -63.00 47.91 -11.91
N LEU A 114 -62.89 49.17 -12.35
CA LEU A 114 -63.17 49.60 -13.72
C LEU A 114 -62.05 49.07 -14.61
N LEU A 115 -62.39 48.18 -15.55
CA LEU A 115 -61.74 47.86 -16.83
C LEU A 115 -62.03 46.39 -17.13
N PHE A 116 -62.50 46.13 -18.35
CA PHE A 116 -62.96 44.84 -18.91
C PHE A 116 -64.45 44.53 -18.71
N ASN A 117 -65.19 44.79 -19.78
CA ASN A 117 -66.60 44.44 -19.97
C ASN A 117 -66.75 42.92 -20.14
N LYS A 118 -66.85 42.20 -19.03
CA LYS A 118 -67.45 40.87 -18.96
C LYS A 118 -68.05 40.69 -17.56
N LYS A 119 -69.38 40.53 -17.48
CA LYS A 119 -70.12 40.29 -16.23
C LYS A 119 -69.53 39.09 -15.49
N PHE A 120 -68.86 39.34 -14.37
CA PHE A 120 -68.65 38.39 -13.29
C PHE A 120 -69.10 39.04 -11.98
N SER A 121 -69.71 38.24 -11.12
CA SER A 121 -70.24 38.63 -9.81
C SER A 121 -69.15 39.18 -8.90
N SER A 122 -69.46 40.26 -8.18
CA SER A 122 -68.60 40.83 -7.13
C SER A 122 -68.66 39.96 -5.88
N ASP A 123 -67.80 38.96 -5.79
CA ASP A 123 -67.66 38.17 -4.56
C ASP A 123 -66.92 39.01 -3.51
N ARG A 124 -67.64 39.41 -2.46
CA ARG A 124 -67.04 40.00 -1.25
C ARG A 124 -66.30 38.89 -0.51
N PHE A 125 -64.99 39.01 -0.40
CA PHE A 125 -64.21 38.12 0.45
C PHE A 125 -64.32 38.58 1.91
N LYS A 126 -64.92 37.73 2.75
CA LYS A 126 -64.89 37.88 4.21
C LYS A 126 -63.60 37.27 4.73
N SER A 127 -62.74 38.08 5.35
CA SER A 127 -61.58 37.58 6.09
C SER A 127 -61.92 37.52 7.57
N PHE A 128 -61.88 36.33 8.17
CA PHE A 128 -62.07 36.15 9.60
C PHE A 128 -60.73 36.31 10.32
N ASN A 129 -60.56 37.42 11.03
CA ASN A 129 -59.41 37.63 11.92
C ASN A 129 -59.80 37.25 13.35
N SER A 130 -59.13 36.23 13.90
CA SER A 130 -59.30 35.86 15.30
C SER A 130 -58.31 36.64 16.16
N LYS A 131 -58.83 37.41 17.12
CA LYS A 131 -58.03 38.22 18.03
C LYS A 131 -57.91 37.48 19.36
N ARG A 132 -56.73 36.94 19.65
CA ARG A 132 -56.43 36.37 20.97
C ARG A 132 -56.07 37.50 21.92
N VAL A 133 -56.80 37.61 23.02
CA VAL A 133 -56.48 38.50 24.13
C VAL A 133 -56.15 37.62 25.33
N THR A 134 -54.94 37.77 25.87
CA THR A 134 -54.58 37.18 27.16
C THR A 134 -54.52 38.30 28.19
N GLU A 135 -55.37 38.21 29.22
CA GLU A 135 -55.51 39.20 30.30
C GLU A 135 -55.08 38.53 31.61
N ILE A 136 -54.11 39.12 32.29
CA ILE A 136 -53.56 38.62 33.55
C ILE A 136 -53.96 39.61 34.66
N TYR A 137 -54.56 39.10 35.74
CA TYR A 137 -54.97 39.89 36.90
C TYR A 137 -54.24 39.41 38.15
N ASN A 138 -53.47 40.28 38.81
CA ASN A 138 -52.84 39.96 40.09
C ASN A 138 -53.79 40.28 41.25
N SER A 139 -54.24 39.25 41.98
CA SER A 139 -55.09 39.43 43.15
C SER A 139 -54.27 39.88 44.36
N ASN A 140 -54.16 41.18 44.61
CA ASN A 140 -53.73 41.72 45.91
C ASN A 140 -54.29 43.12 46.18
N SER A 141 -55.62 43.26 46.14
CA SER A 141 -56.38 44.33 46.81
C SER A 141 -57.87 44.18 46.51
N ILE A 142 -58.55 43.27 47.22
CA ILE A 142 -60.02 43.30 47.29
C ILE A 142 -60.42 43.25 48.75
N ILE A 143 -60.39 44.41 49.40
CA ILE A 143 -61.15 44.69 50.62
C ILE A 143 -61.74 46.09 50.45
N ASP A 144 -62.94 46.19 49.90
CA ASP A 144 -64.11 46.67 50.63
C ASP A 144 -65.36 46.65 49.75
N GLN A 145 -66.49 46.31 50.37
CA GLN A 145 -67.79 46.20 49.74
C GLN A 145 -68.37 47.57 49.37
N ASN A 146 -69.14 47.58 48.27
CA ASN A 146 -69.98 48.65 47.74
C ASN A 146 -69.29 49.72 46.87
N SER A 147 -69.11 49.39 45.59
CA SER A 147 -69.54 50.27 44.49
C SER A 147 -69.73 49.44 43.21
N LEU A 148 -70.86 49.66 42.52
CA LEU A 148 -71.11 49.07 41.21
C LEU A 148 -70.13 49.65 40.18
N SER A 149 -69.65 48.77 39.30
CA SER A 149 -68.96 49.07 38.04
C SER A 149 -67.64 49.85 38.15
N GLN A 150 -66.57 49.15 38.55
CA GLN A 150 -65.23 49.47 38.08
C GLN A 150 -64.73 48.33 37.18
N SER A 151 -64.52 48.64 35.91
CA SER A 151 -63.85 47.76 34.95
C SER A 151 -62.41 47.54 35.41
N VAL A 152 -62.06 46.30 35.75
CA VAL A 152 -60.69 45.92 36.08
C VAL A 152 -59.89 45.94 34.77
N ILE A 153 -58.94 46.87 34.64
CA ILE A 153 -58.02 46.93 33.50
C ILE A 153 -56.90 45.90 33.78
N PRO A 154 -56.61 44.98 32.85
CA PRO A 154 -55.58 43.96 33.06
C PRO A 154 -54.17 44.56 33.07
N ASP A 155 -53.30 44.06 33.94
CA ASP A 155 -51.92 44.55 34.10
C ASP A 155 -51.08 44.31 32.84
N ILE A 156 -51.40 43.25 32.09
CA ILE A 156 -50.77 42.92 30.80
C ILE A 156 -51.85 42.42 29.85
N ARG A 157 -52.00 43.08 28.70
CA ARG A 157 -52.85 42.65 27.60
C ARG A 157 -51.99 42.31 26.39
N ILE A 158 -51.88 41.02 26.07
CA ILE A 158 -51.13 40.56 24.88
C ILE A 158 -52.14 40.27 23.76
N GLU A 159 -52.03 41.02 22.66
CA GLU A 159 -52.85 40.83 21.46
C GLU A 159 -52.01 40.25 20.33
N LYS A 160 -52.43 39.12 19.76
CA LYS A 160 -51.84 38.55 18.53
C LYS A 160 -52.95 38.26 17.52
N SER A 161 -52.73 38.69 16.27
CA SER A 161 -53.62 38.46 15.13
C SER A 161 -52.95 37.55 14.09
N GLY A 162 -53.73 36.64 13.50
CA GLY A 162 -53.32 35.69 12.47
C GLY A 162 -54.55 35.04 11.81
N THR A 163 -54.36 34.37 10.67
CA THR A 163 -55.45 33.69 9.95
C THR A 163 -56.02 32.52 10.77
N LEU A 164 -57.35 32.31 10.69
CA LEU A 164 -58.11 31.33 11.48
C LEU A 164 -57.55 29.90 11.43
N GLU A 165 -56.98 29.50 10.30
CA GLU A 165 -56.38 28.16 10.08
C GLU A 165 -55.04 27.98 10.81
N MET A 166 -54.21 29.02 10.85
CA MET A 166 -52.91 28.99 11.55
C MET A 166 -53.10 29.01 13.07
N LEU A 167 -54.05 29.82 13.57
CA LEU A 167 -54.38 29.90 15.00
C LEU A 167 -55.03 28.61 15.51
N SER A 168 -55.90 27.97 14.72
CA SER A 168 -56.49 26.67 15.08
C SER A 168 -55.50 25.51 15.01
N LYS A 169 -54.49 25.57 14.13
CA LYS A 169 -53.37 24.60 14.14
C LYS A 169 -52.51 24.75 15.39
N MET A 170 -52.11 25.98 15.73
CA MET A 170 -51.32 26.24 16.95
C MET A 170 -52.06 25.85 18.24
N GLN A 171 -53.36 26.11 18.34
CA GLN A 171 -54.17 25.68 19.48
C GLN A 171 -54.24 24.15 19.59
N ARG A 172 -54.31 23.44 18.46
CA ARG A 172 -54.27 21.97 18.44
C ARG A 172 -52.92 21.43 18.89
N ASP A 173 -51.81 21.99 18.40
CA ASP A 173 -50.47 21.54 18.77
C ASP A 173 -50.21 21.73 20.29
N ILE A 174 -50.65 22.86 20.84
CA ILE A 174 -50.58 23.13 22.29
C ILE A 174 -51.40 22.11 23.07
N ALA A 175 -52.64 21.83 22.63
CA ALA A 175 -53.52 20.87 23.30
C ALA A 175 -52.98 19.43 23.24
N VAL A 176 -52.37 19.03 22.11
CA VAL A 176 -51.71 17.73 21.98
C VAL A 176 -50.58 17.62 23.00
N LYS A 177 -49.69 18.60 23.07
CA LYS A 177 -48.54 18.59 24.00
C LYS A 177 -49.00 18.57 25.46
N ASP A 178 -49.95 19.43 25.84
CA ASP A 178 -50.51 19.48 27.20
C ASP A 178 -51.18 18.15 27.62
N PHE A 179 -51.65 17.38 26.64
CA PHE A 179 -52.24 16.06 26.85
C PHE A 179 -51.18 14.96 26.92
N THR A 180 -50.20 14.96 26.02
CA THR A 180 -49.24 13.87 25.90
C THR A 180 -48.13 13.95 26.94
N ASP A 181 -47.89 15.14 27.52
CA ASP A 181 -46.92 15.37 28.59
C ASP A 181 -47.20 14.60 29.88
N VAL A 182 -48.45 14.14 30.09
CA VAL A 182 -48.84 13.32 31.24
C VAL A 182 -48.82 11.82 30.97
N LEU A 183 -48.59 11.40 29.71
CA LEU A 183 -48.54 9.99 29.33
C LEU A 183 -47.15 9.37 29.58
N PRO A 184 -47.06 8.13 30.08
CA PRO A 184 -45.79 7.42 30.21
C PRO A 184 -45.21 7.07 28.83
N ILE A 185 -43.89 7.01 28.72
CA ILE A 185 -43.19 6.78 27.45
C ILE A 185 -43.59 5.47 26.76
N GLU A 186 -43.95 4.45 27.54
CA GLU A 186 -44.36 3.14 27.05
C GLU A 186 -45.69 3.16 26.26
N GLU A 187 -46.56 4.14 26.53
CA GLU A 187 -47.82 4.32 25.80
C GLU A 187 -47.67 5.23 24.57
N ARG A 188 -46.58 6.01 24.56
CA ARG A 188 -46.23 6.96 23.49
C ARG A 188 -45.42 6.29 22.39
N VAL A 189 -44.52 5.37 22.74
CA VAL A 189 -43.58 4.74 21.79
C VAL A 189 -43.50 3.23 22.00
N ASN A 190 -43.67 2.50 20.90
CA ASN A 190 -43.40 1.06 20.85
C ASN A 190 -41.95 0.78 20.43
N LYS A 191 -41.26 -0.12 21.14
CA LYS A 191 -39.84 -0.47 20.92
C LYS A 191 -39.58 -0.99 19.50
N GLU A 192 -40.39 -1.93 19.02
CA GLU A 192 -40.20 -2.57 17.71
C GLU A 192 -40.41 -1.58 16.56
N LYS A 193 -41.42 -0.72 16.69
CA LYS A 193 -41.74 0.34 15.72
C LYS A 193 -40.63 1.39 15.66
N LEU A 194 -40.11 1.82 16.81
CA LEU A 194 -38.98 2.75 16.88
C LEU A 194 -37.72 2.15 16.24
N GLN A 195 -37.41 0.89 16.52
CA GLN A 195 -36.29 0.18 15.89
C GLN A 195 -36.43 0.12 14.37
N SER A 196 -37.63 -0.22 13.87
CA SER A 196 -37.90 -0.28 12.43
C SER A 196 -37.77 1.10 11.77
N LEU A 197 -38.23 2.15 12.44
CA LEU A 197 -38.15 3.52 11.95
C LEU A 197 -36.68 3.99 11.87
N LEU A 198 -35.90 3.81 12.95
CA LEU A 198 -34.47 4.12 12.96
C LEU A 198 -33.71 3.34 11.89
N LYS A 199 -33.99 2.04 11.74
CA LYS A 199 -33.36 1.21 10.71
C LYS A 199 -33.65 1.73 9.29
N LYS A 200 -34.88 2.18 9.03
CA LYS A 200 -35.27 2.74 7.73
C LYS A 200 -34.54 4.05 7.45
N GLU A 201 -34.59 5.01 8.37
CA GLU A 201 -33.92 6.30 8.20
C GLU A 201 -32.40 6.14 8.07
N LEU A 202 -31.76 5.30 8.90
CA LEU A 202 -30.32 5.04 8.79
C LEU A 202 -29.95 4.48 7.42
N ALA A 203 -30.77 3.59 6.86
CA ALA A 203 -30.54 3.04 5.53
C ALA A 203 -30.69 4.09 4.42
N GLU A 204 -31.64 5.03 4.54
CA GLU A 204 -31.82 6.15 3.60
C GLU A 204 -30.60 7.09 3.57
N TYR A 205 -29.97 7.33 4.73
CA TYR A 205 -28.73 8.12 4.85
C TYR A 205 -27.44 7.30 4.63
N GLY A 206 -27.54 6.05 4.18
CA GLY A 206 -26.39 5.18 3.87
C GLY A 206 -25.67 4.60 5.08
N VAL A 207 -26.19 4.77 6.31
CA VAL A 207 -25.60 4.26 7.55
C VAL A 207 -25.99 2.80 7.76
N LYS A 208 -25.25 1.89 7.12
CA LYS A 208 -25.51 0.43 7.15
C LYS A 208 -24.66 -0.29 8.19
N THR A 209 -24.77 0.12 9.45
CA THR A 209 -24.05 -0.51 10.57
C THR A 209 -25.00 -0.92 11.68
N LYS A 210 -24.57 -1.85 12.54
CA LYS A 210 -25.33 -2.24 13.72
C LYS A 210 -25.43 -1.04 14.67
N PHE A 211 -26.63 -0.81 15.19
CA PHE A 211 -26.92 0.27 16.11
C PHE A 211 -27.71 -0.26 17.31
N GLU A 212 -27.51 0.39 18.45
CA GLU A 212 -28.28 0.20 19.67
C GLU A 212 -28.93 1.53 20.03
N PHE A 213 -30.14 1.51 20.58
CA PHE A 213 -30.89 2.73 20.88
C PHE A 213 -31.57 2.66 22.24
N GLY A 214 -31.88 3.80 22.83
CA GLY A 214 -32.59 3.89 24.09
C GLY A 214 -33.21 5.25 24.30
N VAL A 215 -34.40 5.30 24.90
CA VAL A 215 -34.99 6.55 25.37
C VAL A 215 -34.67 6.72 26.85
N LEU A 216 -34.08 7.84 27.23
CA LEU A 216 -33.76 8.20 28.61
C LEU A 216 -34.76 9.24 29.11
N ASN A 217 -35.20 9.13 30.36
CA ASN A 217 -35.99 10.13 31.07
C ASN A 217 -35.09 10.85 32.07
N ASN A 218 -34.79 12.13 31.87
CA ASN A 218 -33.87 12.91 32.71
C ASN A 218 -32.54 12.17 33.01
N GLY A 219 -31.98 11.52 31.98
CA GLY A 219 -30.73 10.75 32.09
C GLY A 219 -30.87 9.28 32.56
N VAL A 220 -32.07 8.83 32.92
CA VAL A 220 -32.33 7.44 33.35
C VAL A 220 -32.90 6.60 32.21
N PRO A 221 -32.30 5.44 31.84
CA PRO A 221 -32.82 4.59 30.77
C PRO A 221 -34.22 4.05 31.05
N THR A 222 -35.13 4.22 30.09
CA THR A 222 -36.50 3.67 30.13
C THR A 222 -36.54 2.23 29.63
N LYS A 223 -37.71 1.59 29.64
CA LYS A 223 -37.91 0.26 29.04
C LYS A 223 -37.82 0.27 27.51
N ILE A 224 -37.96 1.43 26.87
CA ILE A 224 -37.86 1.60 25.42
C ILE A 224 -36.39 1.69 25.02
N ARG A 225 -35.71 0.54 25.00
CA ARG A 225 -34.30 0.41 24.62
C ARG A 225 -34.02 -0.95 23.99
N SER A 226 -32.98 -1.01 23.18
CA SER A 226 -32.43 -2.28 22.69
C SER A 226 -31.67 -3.01 23.79
N ASP A 227 -31.54 -4.33 23.65
CA ASP A 227 -31.01 -5.18 24.73
C ASP A 227 -29.50 -4.96 24.95
N GLY A 228 -28.79 -4.50 23.91
CA GLY A 228 -27.37 -4.18 23.96
C GLY A 228 -27.06 -2.70 24.27
N PHE A 229 -28.06 -1.89 24.61
CA PHE A 229 -27.87 -0.46 24.83
C PHE A 229 -27.03 -0.17 26.09
N HIS A 230 -25.89 0.50 25.89
CA HIS A 230 -25.04 1.02 26.95
C HIS A 230 -24.82 2.53 26.72
N TYR A 231 -25.11 3.33 27.74
CA TYR A 231 -24.90 4.77 27.65
C TYR A 231 -23.41 5.10 27.69
N ASP A 232 -22.93 5.77 26.65
CA ASP A 232 -21.58 6.35 26.58
C ASP A 232 -21.69 7.80 26.11
N LYS A 233 -21.39 8.74 26.99
CA LYS A 233 -21.46 10.18 26.72
C LYS A 233 -20.64 10.62 25.50
N ASN A 234 -19.58 9.89 25.15
CA ASN A 234 -18.67 10.27 24.07
C ASN A 234 -18.97 9.53 22.75
N ALA A 235 -19.69 8.40 22.79
CA ALA A 235 -20.00 7.58 21.63
C ALA A 235 -21.48 7.58 21.23
N SER A 236 -22.36 8.10 22.10
CA SER A 236 -23.79 8.19 21.85
C SER A 236 -24.16 9.50 21.19
N TYR A 237 -25.12 9.44 20.28
CA TYR A 237 -25.76 10.62 19.69
C TYR A 237 -27.14 10.76 20.33
N GLN A 238 -27.51 12.00 20.67
CA GLN A 238 -28.76 12.28 21.39
C GLN A 238 -29.56 13.39 20.73
N VAL A 239 -30.88 13.31 20.86
CA VAL A 239 -31.81 14.38 20.49
C VAL A 239 -32.96 14.40 21.50
N PRO A 240 -33.41 15.58 21.96
CA PRO A 240 -34.64 15.67 22.73
C PRO A 240 -35.82 15.19 21.88
N VAL A 241 -36.73 14.43 22.50
CA VAL A 241 -37.98 13.98 21.89
C VAL A 241 -39.14 14.39 22.78
N PHE A 242 -40.32 14.65 22.21
CA PHE A 242 -41.51 15.02 23.00
C PHE A 242 -41.29 16.31 23.79
N THR A 243 -41.05 17.40 23.06
CA THR A 243 -40.90 18.72 23.66
C THR A 243 -42.24 19.26 24.15
N ASP A 244 -42.25 19.81 25.36
CA ASP A 244 -43.41 20.53 25.90
C ASP A 244 -43.64 21.86 25.17
N ASN A 245 -44.62 22.64 25.64
CA ASN A 245 -44.95 23.95 25.06
C ASN A 245 -43.90 25.03 25.35
N GLU A 246 -43.00 24.80 26.30
CA GLU A 246 -41.89 25.68 26.68
C GLU A 246 -40.58 25.30 25.95
N GLY A 247 -40.58 24.20 25.22
CA GLY A 247 -39.42 23.68 24.50
C GLY A 247 -38.51 22.79 25.34
N ASN A 248 -38.91 22.47 26.58
CA ASN A 248 -38.17 21.51 27.41
C ASN A 248 -38.60 20.09 27.04
N SER A 249 -37.68 19.14 27.17
CA SER A 249 -38.01 17.73 27.00
C SER A 249 -37.49 16.92 28.18
N LYS A 250 -38.36 16.05 28.71
CA LYS A 250 -38.00 15.05 29.73
C LYS A 250 -37.31 13.84 29.11
N TYR A 251 -37.53 13.60 27.81
CA TYR A 251 -37.13 12.38 27.13
C TYR A 251 -36.09 12.66 26.05
N GLU A 252 -35.00 11.90 26.08
CA GLU A 252 -33.94 12.01 25.08
C GLU A 252 -33.79 10.67 24.36
N LEU A 253 -33.78 10.70 23.02
CA LEU A 253 -33.51 9.53 22.21
C LEU A 253 -32.01 9.41 21.97
N TYR A 254 -31.44 8.29 22.38
CA TYR A 254 -30.04 7.95 22.21
C TYR A 254 -29.86 6.86 21.15
N ILE A 255 -28.79 7.00 20.37
CA ILE A 255 -28.30 5.96 19.47
C ILE A 255 -26.79 5.78 19.60
N THR A 256 -26.34 4.54 19.59
CA THR A 256 -24.93 4.15 19.65
C THR A 256 -24.60 3.15 18.56
N PHE A 257 -23.33 3.12 18.16
CA PHE A 257 -22.86 2.28 17.05
C PHE A 257 -21.64 1.47 17.49
N PRO A 258 -21.83 0.25 18.01
CA PRO A 258 -20.72 -0.59 18.49
C PRO A 258 -19.63 -0.82 17.43
N ASN A 259 -20.02 -0.89 16.17
CA ASN A 259 -19.13 -1.14 15.03
C ASN A 259 -18.79 0.12 14.22
N LYS A 260 -18.91 1.33 14.77
CA LYS A 260 -18.64 2.60 14.07
C LYS A 260 -17.26 2.60 13.40
N LYS A 261 -16.19 2.33 14.16
CA LYS A 261 -14.80 2.36 13.63
C LYS A 261 -14.60 1.38 12.47
N LYS A 262 -15.15 0.17 12.58
CA LYS A 262 -15.05 -0.86 11.52
C LYS A 262 -15.80 -0.43 10.26
N PHE A 263 -16.98 0.19 10.41
CA PHE A 263 -17.76 0.73 9.30
C PHE A 263 -17.00 1.86 8.59
N LEU A 264 -16.50 2.86 9.34
CA LEU A 264 -15.73 3.97 8.77
C LEU A 264 -14.45 3.50 8.06
N LEU A 265 -13.74 2.50 8.61
CA LEU A 265 -12.58 1.90 7.95
C LEU A 265 -12.94 1.13 6.68
N SER A 266 -14.11 0.48 6.65
CA SER A 266 -14.53 -0.31 5.48
C SER A 266 -14.78 0.56 4.23
N GLU A 267 -15.19 1.82 4.40
CA GLU A 267 -15.36 2.76 3.29
C GLU A 267 -14.04 3.20 2.67
N LEU A 268 -12.96 3.24 3.46
CA LEU A 268 -11.62 3.63 3.00
C LEU A 268 -10.77 2.45 2.51
N LEU A 269 -11.23 1.22 2.75
CA LEU A 269 -10.47 0.00 2.47
C LEU A 269 -10.09 -0.13 0.99
N SER A 270 -11.01 0.17 0.07
CA SER A 270 -10.76 0.06 -1.37
C SER A 270 -9.66 1.02 -1.84
N ILE A 271 -9.71 2.28 -1.40
CA ILE A 271 -8.73 3.30 -1.80
C ILE A 271 -7.37 3.05 -1.14
N THR A 272 -7.36 2.61 0.13
CA THR A 272 -6.11 2.26 0.82
C THR A 272 -5.40 1.08 0.17
N ILE A 273 -6.12 0.00 -0.16
CA ILE A 273 -5.57 -1.15 -0.90
C ILE A 273 -4.98 -0.69 -2.23
N LEU A 274 -5.72 0.12 -2.99
CA LEU A 274 -5.26 0.63 -4.27
C LEU A 274 -3.96 1.45 -4.12
N SER A 275 -3.89 2.33 -3.12
CA SER A 275 -2.69 3.12 -2.84
C SER A 275 -1.47 2.27 -2.46
N ILE A 276 -1.68 1.22 -1.65
CA ILE A 276 -0.63 0.27 -1.26
C ILE A 276 -0.10 -0.49 -2.49
N VAL A 277 -0.98 -0.95 -3.37
CA VAL A 277 -0.59 -1.64 -4.61
C VAL A 277 0.27 -0.74 -5.49
N PHE A 278 -0.14 0.52 -5.71
CA PHE A 278 0.66 1.47 -6.48
C PHE A 278 2.02 1.76 -5.82
N THR A 279 2.07 1.93 -4.50
CA THR A 279 3.33 2.10 -3.77
C THR A 279 4.25 0.89 -3.93
N LEU A 280 3.70 -0.33 -3.89
CA LEU A 280 4.47 -1.56 -4.11
C LEU A 280 5.06 -1.63 -5.51
N ILE A 281 4.27 -1.29 -6.54
CA ILE A 281 4.75 -1.23 -7.94
C ILE A 281 5.91 -0.25 -8.07
N ILE A 282 5.79 0.94 -7.47
CA ILE A 282 6.86 1.95 -7.48
C ILE A 282 8.12 1.43 -6.78
N ILE A 283 7.99 0.76 -5.64
CA ILE A 283 9.12 0.18 -4.90
C ILE A 283 9.84 -0.90 -5.74
N VAL A 284 9.08 -1.79 -6.39
CA VAL A 284 9.64 -2.84 -7.25
C VAL A 284 10.36 -2.22 -8.46
N ALA A 285 9.72 -1.27 -9.14
CA ALA A 285 10.32 -0.57 -10.28
C ALA A 285 11.62 0.16 -9.87
N TYR A 286 11.60 0.85 -8.71
CA TYR A 286 12.77 1.53 -8.16
C TYR A 286 13.92 0.56 -7.88
N THR A 287 13.64 -0.54 -7.18
CA THR A 287 14.65 -1.55 -6.83
C THR A 287 15.25 -2.18 -8.08
N SER A 288 14.42 -2.49 -9.07
CA SER A 288 14.87 -3.03 -10.36
C SER A 288 15.77 -2.03 -11.11
N ALA A 289 15.35 -0.77 -11.21
CA ALA A 289 16.13 0.27 -11.88
C ALA A 289 17.49 0.49 -11.21
N LEU A 290 17.52 0.50 -9.87
CA LEU A 290 18.76 0.66 -9.11
C LEU A 290 19.73 -0.51 -9.32
N ASN A 291 19.23 -1.75 -9.27
CA ASN A 291 20.03 -2.93 -9.56
C ASN A 291 20.59 -2.92 -10.98
N GLN A 292 19.78 -2.52 -11.96
CA GLN A 292 20.21 -2.43 -13.35
C GLN A 292 21.31 -1.38 -13.56
N LEU A 293 21.18 -0.21 -12.93
CA LEU A 293 22.20 0.84 -12.97
C LEU A 293 23.53 0.39 -12.34
N LEU A 294 23.48 -0.28 -11.18
CA LEU A 294 24.68 -0.81 -10.52
C LEU A 294 25.38 -1.85 -11.39
N ARG A 295 24.62 -2.78 -11.98
CA ARG A 295 25.15 -3.79 -12.89
C ARG A 295 25.79 -3.18 -14.13
N GLN A 296 25.14 -2.18 -14.74
CA GLN A 296 25.69 -1.47 -15.89
C GLN A 296 27.00 -0.74 -15.55
N LYS A 297 27.05 -0.08 -14.38
CA LYS A 297 28.27 0.58 -13.93
C LYS A 297 29.42 -0.40 -13.74
N HIS A 298 29.17 -1.54 -13.11
CA HIS A 298 30.18 -2.58 -12.90
C HIS A 298 30.70 -3.14 -14.23
N ILE A 299 29.81 -3.43 -15.18
CA ILE A 299 30.20 -3.87 -16.53
C ILE A 299 31.03 -2.79 -17.24
N SER A 300 30.67 -1.51 -17.09
CA SER A 300 31.42 -0.41 -17.68
C SER A 300 32.83 -0.30 -17.11
N GLU A 301 33.00 -0.39 -15.79
CA GLU A 301 34.30 -0.37 -15.12
C GLU A 301 35.18 -1.52 -15.62
N ILE A 302 34.62 -2.73 -15.66
CA ILE A 302 35.29 -3.92 -16.20
C ILE A 302 35.75 -3.71 -17.65
N LYS A 303 34.89 -3.16 -18.52
CA LYS A 303 35.25 -2.88 -19.92
C LYS A 303 36.39 -1.87 -20.04
N THR A 304 36.36 -0.81 -19.24
CA THR A 304 37.42 0.20 -19.22
C THR A 304 38.74 -0.40 -18.74
N ASP A 305 38.73 -1.19 -17.66
CA ASP A 305 39.92 -1.86 -17.15
C ASP A 305 40.50 -2.84 -18.17
N PHE A 306 39.65 -3.58 -18.89
CA PHE A 306 40.09 -4.43 -19.99
C PHE A 306 40.79 -3.66 -21.11
N ILE A 307 40.18 -2.57 -21.60
CA ILE A 307 40.77 -1.76 -22.68
C ILE A 307 42.12 -1.18 -22.24
N ASN A 308 42.20 -0.66 -21.01
CA ASN A 308 43.43 -0.10 -20.46
C ASN A 308 44.53 -1.18 -20.34
N ASN A 309 44.18 -2.36 -19.83
CA ASN A 309 45.12 -3.48 -19.70
C ASN A 309 45.59 -3.98 -21.06
N MET A 310 44.69 -4.17 -22.04
CA MET A 310 45.06 -4.56 -23.40
C MET A 310 45.98 -3.54 -24.05
N THR A 311 45.68 -2.25 -23.88
CA THR A 311 46.52 -1.16 -24.42
C THR A 311 47.94 -1.25 -23.87
N HIS A 312 48.08 -1.50 -22.56
CA HIS A 312 49.39 -1.67 -21.93
C HIS A 312 50.11 -2.94 -22.43
N GLU A 313 49.40 -4.07 -22.48
CA GLU A 313 49.93 -5.35 -22.93
C GLU A 313 50.35 -5.36 -24.40
N PHE A 314 49.79 -4.49 -25.25
CA PHE A 314 50.24 -4.27 -26.63
C PHE A 314 51.36 -3.23 -26.73
N LYS A 315 51.42 -2.22 -25.84
CA LYS A 315 52.43 -1.17 -25.92
C LYS A 315 53.85 -1.72 -25.68
N THR A 316 54.01 -2.64 -24.74
CA THR A 316 55.30 -3.28 -24.44
C THR A 316 55.89 -4.03 -25.64
N PRO A 317 55.18 -4.99 -26.28
CA PRO A 317 55.68 -5.70 -27.44
C PRO A 317 56.08 -4.77 -28.58
N ILE A 318 55.23 -3.80 -28.88
CA ILE A 318 55.48 -2.81 -29.95
C ILE A 318 56.74 -2.00 -29.66
N ALA A 319 56.94 -1.56 -28.41
CA ALA A 319 58.14 -0.83 -28.02
C ALA A 319 59.41 -1.69 -28.13
N THR A 320 59.36 -2.96 -27.71
CA THR A 320 60.49 -3.89 -27.83
C THR A 320 60.84 -4.19 -29.28
N ILE A 321 59.84 -4.39 -30.15
CA ILE A 321 60.06 -4.57 -31.60
C ILE A 321 60.73 -3.33 -32.19
N ASN A 322 60.23 -2.13 -31.87
CA ASN A 322 60.82 -0.88 -32.35
C ASN A 322 62.28 -0.72 -31.88
N LEU A 323 62.57 -1.01 -30.60
CA LEU A 323 63.92 -0.97 -30.06
C LEU A 323 64.86 -1.97 -30.77
N ALA A 324 64.38 -3.18 -31.05
CA ALA A 324 65.16 -4.18 -31.78
C ALA A 324 65.43 -3.73 -33.23
N LEU A 325 64.44 -3.12 -33.90
CA LEU A 325 64.61 -2.55 -35.24
C LEU A 325 65.61 -1.40 -35.25
N ASP A 326 65.52 -0.47 -34.29
CA ASP A 326 66.47 0.64 -34.14
C ASP A 326 67.88 0.15 -33.83
N ALA A 327 68.00 -0.90 -33.01
CA ALA A 327 69.28 -1.54 -32.71
C ALA A 327 69.91 -2.18 -33.95
N ILE A 328 69.12 -2.92 -34.76
CA ILE A 328 69.60 -3.52 -36.03
C ILE A 328 70.10 -2.43 -37.00
N ARG A 329 69.42 -1.27 -37.05
CA ARG A 329 69.79 -0.16 -37.95
C ARG A 329 71.11 0.52 -37.57
N SER A 330 71.60 0.34 -36.35
CA SER A 330 72.88 0.89 -35.92
C SER A 330 74.05 0.30 -36.72
N PRO A 331 74.97 1.12 -37.26
CA PRO A 331 76.11 0.64 -38.06
C PRO A 331 76.95 -0.43 -37.36
N LYS A 332 77.09 -0.34 -36.04
CA LYS A 332 77.86 -1.30 -35.22
C LYS A 332 77.19 -2.67 -35.07
N VAL A 333 75.87 -2.73 -35.29
CA VAL A 333 75.07 -3.95 -35.11
C VAL A 333 74.81 -4.60 -36.44
N ILE A 334 74.53 -3.82 -37.49
CA ILE A 334 74.20 -4.36 -38.83
C ILE A 334 75.33 -5.17 -39.45
N GLU A 335 76.58 -4.87 -39.10
CA GLU A 335 77.78 -5.60 -39.54
C GLU A 335 78.03 -6.87 -38.72
N ASP A 336 77.40 -7.01 -37.55
CA ASP A 336 77.52 -8.16 -36.65
C ASP A 336 76.33 -9.11 -36.85
N LYS A 337 76.55 -10.16 -37.67
CA LYS A 337 75.52 -11.15 -38.02
C LYS A 337 74.88 -11.79 -36.78
N GLU A 338 75.63 -12.12 -35.74
CA GLU A 338 75.07 -12.77 -34.55
C GLU A 338 74.10 -11.85 -33.81
N LYS A 339 74.45 -10.57 -33.65
CA LYS A 339 73.56 -9.59 -33.03
C LYS A 339 72.29 -9.36 -33.85
N VAL A 340 72.42 -9.30 -35.18
CA VAL A 340 71.26 -9.17 -36.08
C VAL A 340 70.31 -10.36 -35.92
N TYR A 341 70.81 -11.60 -35.95
CA TYR A 341 69.97 -12.78 -35.77
C TYR A 341 69.28 -12.80 -34.41
N ARG A 342 69.96 -12.36 -33.33
CA ARG A 342 69.36 -12.26 -32.00
C ARG A 342 68.21 -11.26 -31.93
N TYR A 343 68.36 -10.08 -32.55
CA TYR A 343 67.28 -9.09 -32.59
C TYR A 343 66.12 -9.53 -33.50
N LEU A 344 66.40 -10.20 -34.62
CA LEU A 344 65.36 -10.80 -35.47
C LEU A 344 64.56 -11.87 -34.73
N GLN A 345 65.22 -12.70 -33.93
CA GLN A 345 64.56 -13.68 -33.08
C GLN A 345 63.67 -12.99 -32.03
N MET A 346 64.17 -11.95 -31.36
CA MET A 346 63.38 -11.15 -30.41
C MET A 346 62.13 -10.55 -31.06
N ILE A 347 62.24 -10.01 -32.27
CA ILE A 347 61.08 -9.49 -33.03
C ILE A 347 60.09 -10.62 -33.33
N ARG A 348 60.57 -11.79 -33.75
CA ARG A 348 59.71 -12.94 -34.07
C ARG A 348 58.96 -13.44 -32.84
N ASP A 349 59.63 -13.54 -31.70
CA ASP A 349 59.03 -13.99 -30.45
C ASP A 349 57.96 -13.00 -29.96
N GLU A 350 58.25 -11.69 -30.03
CA GLU A 350 57.31 -10.67 -29.59
C GLU A 350 56.12 -10.54 -30.54
N ASN A 351 56.31 -10.77 -31.85
CA ASN A 351 55.22 -10.85 -32.82
C ASN A 351 54.34 -12.09 -32.58
N LYS A 352 54.93 -13.26 -32.29
CA LYS A 352 54.18 -14.46 -31.88
C LYS A 352 53.35 -14.19 -30.62
N ARG A 353 53.90 -13.46 -29.65
CA ARG A 353 53.20 -13.04 -28.44
C ARG A 353 52.03 -12.10 -28.72
N MET A 354 52.21 -11.10 -29.59
CA MET A 354 51.11 -10.22 -30.03
C MET A 354 50.00 -10.99 -30.74
N HIS A 355 50.34 -11.92 -31.64
CA HIS A 355 49.34 -12.77 -32.30
C HIS A 355 48.52 -13.58 -31.30
N ALA A 356 49.16 -14.18 -30.29
CA ALA A 356 48.44 -14.87 -29.23
C ALA A 356 47.50 -13.95 -28.43
N GLN A 357 47.89 -12.69 -28.19
CA GLN A 357 47.01 -11.70 -27.54
C GLN A 357 45.79 -11.38 -28.42
N VAL A 358 45.96 -11.19 -29.73
CA VAL A 358 44.85 -10.91 -30.67
C VAL A 358 43.87 -12.08 -30.73
N GLU A 359 44.36 -13.31 -30.89
CA GLU A 359 43.52 -14.51 -30.91
C GLU A 359 42.72 -14.67 -29.62
N ASN A 360 43.34 -14.38 -28.47
CA ASN A 360 42.64 -14.37 -27.19
C ASN A 360 41.50 -13.34 -27.17
N VAL A 361 41.72 -12.12 -27.67
CA VAL A 361 40.66 -11.09 -27.78
C VAL A 361 39.52 -11.52 -28.70
N LEU A 362 39.84 -12.11 -29.85
CA LEU A 362 38.85 -12.62 -30.79
C LEU A 362 38.03 -13.77 -30.18
N ARG A 363 38.69 -14.68 -29.45
CA ARG A 363 38.02 -15.78 -28.73
C ARG A 363 37.01 -15.25 -27.72
N ILE A 364 37.36 -14.21 -26.95
CA ILE A 364 36.43 -13.52 -26.03
C ILE A 364 35.21 -12.98 -26.78
N SER A 365 35.44 -12.24 -27.88
CA SER A 365 34.37 -11.62 -28.65
C SER A 365 33.36 -12.66 -29.16
N LYS A 366 33.85 -13.80 -29.66
CA LYS A 366 33.01 -14.92 -30.11
C LYS A 366 32.21 -15.56 -28.95
N LEU A 367 32.81 -15.72 -27.77
CA LEU A 367 32.12 -16.18 -26.56
C LEU A 367 30.98 -15.23 -26.14
N GLU A 368 31.14 -13.91 -26.32
CA GLU A 368 30.12 -12.92 -25.90
C GLU A 368 28.85 -12.97 -26.74
N LYS A 369 28.97 -13.23 -28.05
CA LYS A 369 27.83 -13.17 -28.97
C LYS A 369 26.97 -14.42 -29.00
N ARG A 370 27.28 -15.46 -28.20
CA ARG A 370 26.68 -16.80 -28.30
C ARG A 370 26.79 -17.40 -29.72
N GLU A 371 27.76 -16.95 -30.49
CA GLU A 371 28.01 -17.40 -31.88
C GLU A 371 28.89 -18.65 -31.93
N LEU A 372 29.19 -19.28 -30.79
CA LEU A 372 29.87 -20.57 -30.78
C LEU A 372 28.82 -21.65 -31.04
N ASP A 373 28.67 -22.03 -32.30
CA ASP A 373 27.98 -23.25 -32.68
C ASP A 373 28.88 -24.43 -32.28
N ILE A 374 28.75 -24.88 -31.03
CA ILE A 374 29.59 -25.93 -30.45
C ILE A 374 28.93 -27.27 -30.74
N THR A 375 29.46 -28.00 -31.72
CA THR A 375 29.09 -29.40 -31.98
C THR A 375 29.59 -30.27 -30.83
N LYS A 376 28.69 -31.08 -30.25
CA LYS A 376 29.01 -31.97 -29.13
C LYS A 376 28.88 -33.42 -29.59
N GLU A 377 29.84 -34.23 -29.19
CA GLU A 377 29.89 -35.65 -29.55
C GLU A 377 30.10 -36.49 -28.28
N PRO A 378 29.71 -37.77 -28.28
CA PRO A 378 30.04 -38.68 -27.19
C PRO A 378 31.56 -38.87 -27.11
N THR A 379 32.17 -38.41 -26.02
CA THR A 379 33.62 -38.47 -25.82
C THR A 379 33.96 -39.03 -24.45
N VAL A 380 35.09 -39.73 -24.35
CA VAL A 380 35.62 -40.28 -23.11
C VAL A 380 36.43 -39.20 -22.38
N VAL A 381 36.04 -38.87 -21.14
CA VAL A 381 36.65 -37.77 -20.38
C VAL A 381 38.12 -38.02 -20.03
N THR A 382 38.51 -39.26 -19.76
CA THR A 382 39.91 -39.59 -19.40
C THR A 382 40.88 -39.25 -20.52
N ASP A 383 40.50 -39.50 -21.77
CA ASP A 383 41.32 -39.23 -22.94
C ASP A 383 41.57 -37.72 -23.08
N ILE A 384 40.51 -36.91 -22.89
CA ILE A 384 40.62 -35.44 -22.92
C ILE A 384 41.50 -34.91 -21.77
N ILE A 385 41.45 -35.54 -20.60
CA ILE A 385 42.34 -35.17 -19.47
C ILE A 385 43.78 -35.47 -19.85
N ASP A 386 44.06 -36.63 -20.44
CA ASP A 386 45.41 -37.01 -20.84
C ASP A 386 45.96 -36.10 -21.94
N ASP A 387 45.16 -35.76 -22.95
CA ASP A 387 45.51 -34.78 -23.99
C ASP A 387 45.85 -33.41 -23.37
N ALA A 388 45.03 -32.94 -22.42
CA ALA A 388 45.26 -31.68 -21.73
C ALA A 388 46.54 -31.69 -20.90
N ILE A 389 46.89 -32.83 -20.28
CA ILE A 389 48.14 -33.01 -19.54
C ILE A 389 49.33 -32.97 -20.52
N GLU A 390 49.24 -33.61 -21.67
CA GLU A 390 50.28 -33.58 -22.70
C GLU A 390 50.56 -32.16 -23.20
N HIS A 391 49.50 -31.37 -23.41
CA HIS A 391 49.61 -29.96 -23.81
C HIS A 391 50.42 -29.10 -22.83
N VAL A 392 50.33 -29.37 -21.53
CA VAL A 392 51.06 -28.60 -20.50
C VAL A 392 52.38 -29.25 -20.09
N ASN A 393 52.69 -30.45 -20.59
CA ASN A 393 53.81 -31.26 -20.13
C ASN A 393 55.15 -30.54 -20.29
N LEU A 394 55.38 -29.87 -21.42
CA LEU A 394 56.62 -29.11 -21.65
C LEU A 394 56.82 -27.99 -20.61
N ILE A 395 55.74 -27.28 -20.25
CA ILE A 395 55.79 -26.19 -19.26
C ILE A 395 55.94 -26.75 -17.85
N LEU A 396 55.33 -27.91 -17.59
CA LEU A 396 55.45 -28.63 -16.33
C LEU A 396 56.88 -29.14 -16.10
N GLU A 397 57.50 -29.74 -17.12
CA GLU A 397 58.88 -30.25 -17.09
C GLU A 397 59.91 -29.13 -16.91
N ASP A 398 59.71 -27.97 -17.57
CA ASP A 398 60.55 -26.78 -17.37
C ASP A 398 60.56 -26.30 -15.91
N ARG A 399 59.44 -26.49 -15.20
CA ARG A 399 59.33 -26.21 -13.75
C ARG A 399 59.58 -27.43 -12.86
N GLN A 400 60.06 -28.54 -13.41
CA GLN A 400 60.31 -29.81 -12.71
C GLN A 400 59.08 -30.30 -11.91
N GLY A 401 57.88 -30.04 -12.42
CA GLY A 401 56.62 -30.41 -11.78
C GLY A 401 56.19 -31.84 -12.09
N THR A 402 55.19 -32.32 -11.35
CA THR A 402 54.59 -33.65 -11.54
C THR A 402 53.06 -33.58 -11.56
N VAL A 403 52.44 -34.46 -12.35
CA VAL A 403 50.99 -34.67 -12.38
C VAL A 403 50.68 -36.12 -12.00
N GLU A 404 49.94 -36.29 -10.90
CA GLU A 404 49.43 -37.59 -10.44
C GLU A 404 47.98 -37.77 -10.95
N ARG A 405 47.69 -38.96 -11.48
CA ARG A 405 46.39 -39.29 -12.09
C ARG A 405 45.67 -40.32 -11.22
N HIS A 406 44.44 -40.02 -10.83
CA HIS A 406 43.57 -40.88 -10.04
C HIS A 406 42.22 -41.03 -10.73
N TYR A 407 42.11 -42.00 -11.64
CA TYR A 407 40.91 -42.21 -12.45
C TYR A 407 39.96 -43.23 -11.82
N ASP A 408 39.25 -42.80 -10.77
CA ASP A 408 38.36 -43.67 -9.98
C ASP A 408 36.92 -43.73 -10.55
N ALA A 409 36.63 -43.01 -11.64
CA ALA A 409 35.32 -43.02 -12.29
C ALA A 409 35.11 -44.27 -13.17
N ALA A 410 34.06 -45.05 -12.89
CA ALA A 410 33.65 -46.20 -13.69
C ALA A 410 32.92 -45.80 -14.99
N ARG A 411 32.18 -44.69 -15.00
CA ARG A 411 31.51 -44.13 -16.19
C ARG A 411 32.23 -42.87 -16.63
N THR A 412 32.72 -42.83 -17.86
CA THR A 412 33.58 -41.73 -18.36
C THR A 412 33.07 -41.06 -19.63
N THR A 413 31.99 -41.56 -20.25
CA THR A 413 31.44 -41.00 -21.49
C THR A 413 30.50 -39.82 -21.22
N VAL A 414 30.77 -38.68 -21.86
CA VAL A 414 29.99 -37.44 -21.74
C VAL A 414 29.73 -36.83 -23.13
N LEU A 415 28.72 -35.96 -23.23
CA LEU A 415 28.37 -35.28 -24.49
C LEU A 415 29.01 -33.89 -24.54
N ILE A 416 30.20 -33.80 -25.15
CA ILE A 416 31.00 -32.55 -25.16
C ILE A 416 31.68 -32.29 -26.50
N ASN A 417 32.15 -31.06 -26.68
CA ASN A 417 33.11 -30.73 -27.74
C ASN A 417 34.52 -30.93 -27.21
N GLU A 418 35.23 -31.90 -27.79
CA GLU A 418 36.58 -32.29 -27.41
C GLU A 418 37.53 -31.09 -27.35
N VAL A 419 37.69 -30.36 -28.46
CA VAL A 419 38.62 -29.21 -28.57
C VAL A 419 38.35 -28.17 -27.49
N HIS A 420 37.10 -27.76 -27.30
CA HIS A 420 36.77 -26.74 -26.31
C HIS A 420 36.99 -27.24 -24.88
N PHE A 421 36.71 -28.52 -24.61
CA PHE A 421 36.85 -29.10 -23.29
C PHE A 421 38.32 -29.40 -22.94
N THR A 422 39.16 -29.83 -23.89
CA THR A 422 40.62 -29.89 -23.71
C THR A 422 41.16 -28.52 -23.32
N ASN A 423 40.73 -27.46 -24.01
CA ASN A 423 41.09 -26.08 -23.66
C ASN A 423 40.63 -25.68 -22.24
N VAL A 424 39.49 -26.18 -21.75
CA VAL A 424 39.04 -25.95 -20.37
C VAL A 424 40.05 -26.51 -19.37
N LEU A 425 40.45 -27.77 -19.57
CA LEU A 425 41.40 -28.44 -18.68
C LEU A 425 42.79 -27.82 -18.75
N VAL A 426 43.28 -27.50 -19.96
CA VAL A 426 44.55 -26.78 -20.16
C VAL A 426 44.55 -25.47 -19.38
N ASN A 427 43.48 -24.68 -19.43
CA ASN A 427 43.40 -23.42 -18.66
C ASN A 427 43.49 -23.64 -17.14
N ILE A 428 42.93 -24.72 -16.62
CA ILE A 428 42.99 -25.04 -15.19
C ILE A 428 44.40 -25.52 -14.81
N LEU A 429 44.97 -26.43 -15.61
CA LEU A 429 46.31 -26.96 -15.40
C LEU A 429 47.39 -25.87 -15.51
N GLU A 430 47.31 -25.00 -16.51
CA GLU A 430 48.20 -23.83 -16.62
C GLU A 430 48.13 -22.95 -15.38
N ASN A 431 46.93 -22.72 -14.83
CA ASN A 431 46.79 -21.95 -13.59
C ASN A 431 47.44 -22.68 -12.40
N ALA A 432 47.26 -24.00 -12.29
CA ALA A 432 47.90 -24.80 -11.25
C ALA A 432 49.43 -24.72 -11.32
N ILE A 433 50.01 -24.78 -12.52
CA ILE A 433 51.47 -24.63 -12.74
C ILE A 433 51.93 -23.21 -12.40
N LYS A 434 51.19 -22.20 -12.87
CA LYS A 434 51.57 -20.79 -12.82
C LYS A 434 51.48 -20.17 -11.43
N TYR A 435 50.50 -20.58 -10.63
CA TYR A 435 50.29 -20.06 -9.27
C TYR A 435 50.93 -20.94 -8.18
N SER A 436 51.76 -21.90 -8.58
CA SER A 436 52.64 -22.66 -7.68
C SER A 436 53.95 -21.88 -7.46
N PRO A 437 54.29 -21.51 -6.20
CA PRO A 437 55.54 -20.83 -5.90
C PRO A 437 56.75 -21.76 -6.08
N ASP A 438 56.62 -23.00 -5.61
CA ASP A 438 57.64 -24.05 -5.70
C ASP A 438 57.39 -24.99 -6.89
N THR A 439 58.08 -26.13 -6.92
CA THR A 439 57.88 -27.21 -7.90
C THR A 439 56.41 -27.64 -7.94
N PRO A 440 55.71 -27.48 -9.09
CA PRO A 440 54.28 -27.76 -9.18
C PRO A 440 53.98 -29.25 -8.90
N LYS A 441 53.10 -29.51 -7.94
CA LYS A 441 52.54 -30.85 -7.70
C LYS A 441 51.03 -30.80 -7.90
N ILE A 442 50.58 -31.41 -8.97
CA ILE A 442 49.19 -31.37 -9.42
C ILE A 442 48.61 -32.79 -9.33
N GLU A 443 47.41 -32.91 -8.78
CA GLU A 443 46.69 -34.17 -8.70
C GLU A 443 45.37 -34.03 -9.47
N VAL A 444 45.08 -34.98 -10.36
CA VAL A 444 43.82 -35.01 -11.13
C VAL A 444 43.00 -36.24 -10.73
N PHE A 445 41.79 -35.99 -10.24
CA PHE A 445 40.86 -37.04 -9.81
C PHE A 445 39.63 -37.07 -10.70
N THR A 446 39.13 -38.26 -11.00
CA THR A 446 37.79 -38.46 -11.57
C THR A 446 36.94 -39.34 -10.66
N GLU A 447 35.70 -38.93 -10.41
CA GLU A 447 34.74 -39.71 -9.60
C GLU A 447 33.33 -39.62 -10.21
N ASN A 448 32.52 -40.67 -10.07
CA ASN A 448 31.10 -40.61 -10.43
C ASN A 448 30.24 -40.24 -9.23
N VAL A 449 29.38 -39.23 -9.38
CA VAL A 449 28.38 -38.86 -8.37
C VAL A 449 27.01 -38.79 -9.05
N LYS A 450 26.17 -39.80 -8.79
CA LYS A 450 24.85 -39.98 -9.44
C LYS A 450 25.02 -40.03 -10.97
N ASP A 451 24.36 -39.14 -11.70
CA ASP A 451 24.39 -39.07 -13.17
C ASP A 451 25.44 -38.09 -13.70
N MET A 452 26.44 -37.76 -12.89
CA MET A 452 27.49 -36.80 -13.22
C MET A 452 28.88 -37.42 -13.02
N ILE A 453 29.82 -37.02 -13.87
CA ILE A 453 31.25 -37.20 -13.62
C ILE A 453 31.82 -35.92 -13.02
N LEU A 454 32.63 -36.08 -11.97
CA LEU A 454 33.38 -35.01 -11.34
C LEU A 454 34.84 -35.13 -11.75
N ILE A 455 35.42 -34.02 -12.19
CA ILE A 455 36.84 -33.87 -12.50
C ILE A 455 37.40 -32.87 -11.49
N LYS A 456 38.36 -33.29 -10.67
CA LYS A 456 39.01 -32.43 -9.67
C LYS A 456 40.46 -32.24 -10.07
N VAL A 457 40.90 -30.98 -10.18
CA VAL A 457 42.31 -30.62 -10.37
C VAL A 457 42.78 -29.91 -9.12
N LYS A 458 43.65 -30.56 -8.34
CA LYS A 458 44.19 -30.05 -7.09
C LYS A 458 45.63 -29.58 -7.27
N ASP A 459 45.90 -28.36 -6.83
CA ASP A 459 47.22 -27.76 -6.77
C ASP A 459 47.61 -27.46 -5.32
N HIS A 460 48.92 -27.35 -5.08
CA HIS A 460 49.50 -26.96 -3.79
C HIS A 460 50.11 -25.55 -3.85
N GLY A 461 49.49 -24.66 -4.62
CA GLY A 461 49.99 -23.31 -4.86
C GLY A 461 49.64 -22.30 -3.76
N LEU A 462 49.67 -21.02 -4.12
CA LEU A 462 49.42 -19.90 -3.20
C LEU A 462 48.00 -19.88 -2.59
N GLY A 463 47.05 -20.57 -3.22
CA GLY A 463 45.63 -20.52 -2.88
C GLY A 463 45.00 -19.13 -3.05
N MET A 464 43.72 -19.01 -2.67
CA MET A 464 42.89 -17.83 -2.91
C MET A 464 42.12 -17.42 -1.66
N SER A 465 41.89 -16.11 -1.48
CA SER A 465 40.96 -15.63 -0.46
C SER A 465 39.51 -16.04 -0.74
N LYS A 466 38.65 -16.03 0.28
CA LYS A 466 37.21 -16.31 0.11
C LYS A 466 36.51 -15.31 -0.83
N ILE A 467 37.02 -14.09 -0.92
CA ILE A 467 36.51 -13.08 -1.86
C ILE A 467 36.91 -13.46 -3.28
N ALA A 468 38.18 -13.85 -3.49
CA ALA A 468 38.67 -14.28 -4.79
C ALA A 468 37.94 -15.53 -5.31
N GLN A 469 37.70 -16.54 -4.47
CA GLN A 469 36.97 -17.75 -4.85
C GLN A 469 35.58 -17.45 -5.44
N LYS A 470 34.85 -16.46 -4.89
CA LYS A 470 33.53 -16.06 -5.41
C LYS A 470 33.59 -15.37 -6.77
N ARG A 471 34.72 -14.75 -7.09
CA ARG A 471 34.89 -13.86 -8.23
C ARG A 471 35.85 -14.40 -9.28
N VAL A 472 36.53 -15.52 -9.04
CA VAL A 472 37.61 -16.05 -9.89
C VAL A 472 37.15 -16.38 -11.32
N PHE A 473 35.86 -16.68 -11.49
CA PHE A 473 35.25 -16.94 -12.79
C PHE A 473 34.62 -15.68 -13.43
N GLU A 474 34.66 -14.52 -12.76
CA GLU A 474 34.27 -13.24 -13.36
C GLU A 474 35.30 -12.85 -14.42
N LYS A 475 34.82 -12.26 -15.52
CA LYS A 475 35.70 -11.75 -16.57
C LYS A 475 36.63 -10.68 -16.01
N PHE A 476 37.90 -10.77 -16.39
CA PHE A 476 38.97 -9.81 -16.03
C PHE A 476 39.30 -9.74 -14.54
N TYR A 477 38.71 -10.62 -13.72
CA TYR A 477 39.02 -10.64 -12.29
C TYR A 477 40.42 -11.20 -12.05
N ARG A 478 41.18 -10.50 -11.20
CA ARG A 478 42.48 -10.92 -10.70
C ARG A 478 42.56 -10.57 -9.22
N GLU A 479 43.09 -11.48 -8.40
CA GLU A 479 43.36 -11.18 -6.99
C GLU A 479 44.60 -10.27 -6.91
N HIS A 480 44.40 -9.00 -6.57
CA HIS A 480 45.50 -8.05 -6.34
C HIS A 480 46.20 -8.40 -5.03
N THR A 481 47.30 -9.15 -5.12
CA THR A 481 48.27 -9.28 -4.03
C THR A 481 49.39 -8.29 -4.32
N GLY A 482 49.72 -7.44 -3.35
CA GLY A 482 50.74 -6.40 -3.49
C GLY A 482 52.07 -6.93 -4.05
N ASP A 483 52.80 -6.05 -4.74
CA ASP A 483 54.10 -6.20 -5.43
C ASP A 483 54.31 -7.43 -6.35
N LEU A 484 53.35 -8.34 -6.47
CA LEU A 484 53.39 -9.46 -7.42
C LEU A 484 52.73 -9.07 -8.75
N HIS A 485 53.35 -8.12 -9.45
CA HIS A 485 53.07 -7.83 -10.86
C HIS A 485 53.66 -8.89 -11.83
N ASN A 486 54.27 -9.95 -11.32
CA ASN A 486 55.12 -10.83 -12.14
C ASN A 486 54.38 -11.98 -12.86
N VAL A 487 53.09 -12.21 -12.55
CA VAL A 487 52.33 -13.32 -13.12
C VAL A 487 51.48 -12.84 -14.30
N LYS A 488 52.02 -12.94 -15.53
CA LYS A 488 51.38 -12.49 -16.79
C LYS A 488 50.05 -13.21 -17.05
N GLY A 489 48.95 -12.51 -17.24
CA GLY A 489 47.65 -13.15 -17.58
C GLY A 489 46.48 -12.17 -17.63
N HIS A 490 45.56 -12.41 -18.55
CA HIS A 490 44.52 -11.45 -18.92
C HIS A 490 43.21 -11.57 -18.10
N GLY A 491 43.13 -12.51 -17.14
CA GLY A 491 41.94 -12.70 -16.28
C GLY A 491 40.74 -13.30 -17.01
N LEU A 492 40.97 -14.08 -18.06
CA LEU A 492 39.92 -14.55 -18.98
C LEU A 492 39.81 -16.06 -19.08
N GLY A 493 40.88 -16.79 -18.75
CA GLY A 493 40.90 -18.26 -18.86
C GLY A 493 39.80 -18.91 -18.03
N LEU A 494 39.64 -18.52 -16.77
CA LEU A 494 38.60 -19.09 -15.90
C LEU A 494 37.18 -18.64 -16.27
N ALA A 495 37.01 -17.45 -16.84
CA ALA A 495 35.72 -17.03 -17.40
C ALA A 495 35.35 -17.88 -18.63
N TYR A 496 36.31 -18.25 -19.47
CA TYR A 496 36.14 -19.20 -20.58
C TYR A 496 35.78 -20.60 -20.05
N VAL A 497 36.53 -21.10 -19.06
CA VAL A 497 36.25 -22.38 -18.37
C VAL A 497 34.79 -22.44 -17.92
N LYS A 498 34.33 -21.44 -17.17
CA LYS A 498 32.95 -21.39 -16.69
C LYS A 498 31.94 -21.39 -17.84
N ARG A 499 32.18 -20.57 -18.86
CA ARG A 499 31.28 -20.46 -20.02
C ARG A 499 31.14 -21.78 -20.79
N ILE A 500 32.25 -22.44 -21.09
CA ILE A 500 32.25 -23.70 -21.84
C ILE A 500 31.62 -24.82 -21.00
N VAL A 501 31.95 -24.91 -19.71
CA VAL A 501 31.34 -25.92 -18.82
C VAL A 501 29.82 -25.72 -18.73
N GLU A 502 29.34 -24.47 -18.58
CA GLU A 502 27.91 -24.16 -18.57
C GLU A 502 27.23 -24.46 -19.91
N ASP A 503 27.87 -24.16 -21.05
CA ASP A 503 27.34 -24.49 -22.38
C ASP A 503 27.28 -26.02 -22.61
N HIS A 504 28.05 -26.81 -21.85
CA HIS A 504 27.99 -28.28 -21.78
C HIS A 504 27.04 -28.82 -20.69
N ASN A 505 26.15 -27.98 -20.15
CA ASN A 505 25.22 -28.31 -19.07
C ASN A 505 25.92 -28.77 -17.77
N GLY A 506 27.18 -28.39 -17.59
CA GLY A 506 27.98 -28.68 -16.43
C GLY A 506 27.99 -27.57 -15.39
N GLN A 507 28.77 -27.81 -14.34
CA GLN A 507 29.05 -26.81 -13.29
C GLN A 507 30.53 -26.81 -12.97
N VAL A 508 31.10 -25.64 -12.70
CA VAL A 508 32.48 -25.50 -12.21
C VAL A 508 32.51 -24.65 -10.95
N TYR A 509 33.31 -25.07 -9.98
CA TYR A 509 33.55 -24.33 -8.74
C TYR A 509 34.98 -24.57 -8.26
N VAL A 510 35.40 -23.78 -7.28
CA VAL A 510 36.74 -23.89 -6.70
C VAL A 510 36.67 -23.89 -5.18
N GLU A 511 37.45 -24.76 -4.58
CA GLU A 511 37.71 -24.81 -3.14
C GLU A 511 39.17 -24.44 -2.93
N SER A 512 39.44 -23.45 -2.08
CA SER A 512 40.82 -23.00 -1.87
C SER A 512 41.03 -22.43 -0.47
N GLU A 513 42.26 -22.53 0.01
CA GLU A 513 42.72 -21.90 1.24
C GLU A 513 44.08 -21.23 0.97
N LYS A 514 44.21 -19.98 1.40
CA LYS A 514 45.41 -19.17 1.16
C LYS A 514 46.62 -19.83 1.83
N GLY A 515 47.67 -20.07 1.05
CA GLY A 515 48.90 -20.75 1.47
C GLY A 515 48.87 -22.28 1.45
N LYS A 516 47.73 -22.91 1.13
CA LYS A 516 47.62 -24.38 1.03
C LYS A 516 47.40 -24.91 -0.39
N GLY A 517 46.79 -24.10 -1.25
CA GLY A 517 46.50 -24.47 -2.65
C GLY A 517 45.03 -24.32 -3.02
N SER A 518 44.66 -24.88 -4.17
CA SER A 518 43.30 -24.83 -4.70
C SER A 518 42.88 -26.17 -5.29
N THR A 519 41.57 -26.40 -5.36
CA THR A 519 40.97 -27.56 -6.01
C THR A 519 39.84 -27.06 -6.89
N PHE A 520 40.06 -27.12 -8.20
CA PHE A 520 39.03 -26.84 -9.20
C PHE A 520 38.21 -28.08 -9.44
N ILE A 521 36.88 -27.95 -9.39
CA ILE A 521 35.96 -29.07 -9.49
C ILE A 521 34.98 -28.80 -10.62
N ILE A 522 35.02 -29.64 -11.66
CA ILE A 522 34.09 -29.61 -12.79
C ILE A 522 33.12 -30.78 -12.65
N LYS A 523 31.83 -30.53 -12.87
CA LYS A 523 30.75 -31.53 -12.93
C LYS A 523 30.17 -31.54 -14.34
N ILE A 524 30.13 -32.70 -14.99
CA ILE A 524 29.53 -32.87 -16.32
C ILE A 524 28.50 -34.01 -16.30
N PRO A 525 27.33 -33.85 -16.95
CA PRO A 525 26.37 -34.95 -17.09
C PRO A 525 26.95 -36.10 -17.90
N LEU A 526 26.77 -37.32 -17.39
CA LEU A 526 27.07 -38.53 -18.14
C LEU A 526 26.02 -38.75 -19.24
N ILE A 527 26.43 -39.36 -20.34
CA ILE A 527 25.47 -39.91 -21.30
C ILE A 527 24.89 -41.19 -20.67
N ASN A 528 23.56 -41.28 -20.67
CA ASN A 528 22.85 -42.47 -20.19
C ASN A 528 22.90 -43.61 -21.20
#